data_AF-A0A3E1ZQ42-F1
#
_entry.id   AF-A0A3E1ZQ42-F1
#
_cell.length_a   1.000
_cell.length_b   1.000
_cell.length_c   1.000
_cell.angle_alpha   90.00
_cell.angle_beta   90.00
_cell.angle_gamma   90.00
#
_symmetry.space_group_name_H-M   'P 1'
#
loop_
_entity.id
_entity.type
_entity.pdbx_description
1 polymer ?
#
loop_
_entity_poly.entity_id
_entity_poly.type
_entity_poly.pdbx_seq_one_letter_code
_entity_poly.pdbx_strand_id
1 'polypeptide(L)' 'MYVCLCNGVSDKKIRQAVRQFQPQSFQQLRKFVPVGNQCGKCVRAAREIMQDELMQIPEYKEIA' A
#
# COMPACT_ATOMS: atom_id res chain seq x y z
N MET A 1 -3.40 3.88 -12.18
CA MET A 1 -2.25 3.22 -12.86
C MET A 1 -2.06 1.82 -12.29
N TYR A 2 -1.71 0.82 -13.11
CA TYR A 2 -1.26 -0.47 -12.58
C TYR A 2 0.17 -0.37 -12.06
N VAL A 3 0.35 -0.70 -10.78
CA VAL A 3 1.64 -0.70 -10.11
C VAL A 3 2.26 -2.09 -10.18
N CYS A 4 1.45 -3.15 -10.00
CA CYS A 4 1.89 -4.54 -10.19
C CYS A 4 1.17 -5.16 -11.38
N LEU A 5 1.89 -5.42 -12.47
CA LEU A 5 1.33 -6.09 -13.65
C LEU A 5 1.11 -7.60 -13.41
N CYS A 6 2.02 -8.23 -12.68
CA CYS A 6 1.95 -9.65 -12.30
C CYS A 6 0.61 -10.05 -11.66
N ASN A 7 0.12 -9.20 -10.76
CA ASN A 7 -1.06 -9.49 -9.95
C ASN A 7 -2.20 -8.49 -10.18
N GLY A 8 -2.12 -7.68 -11.25
CA GLY A 8 -3.15 -6.68 -11.59
C GLY A 8 -3.46 -5.70 -10.45
N VAL A 9 -2.44 -5.24 -9.71
CA VAL A 9 -2.65 -4.30 -8.59
C VAL A 9 -2.53 -2.87 -9.10
N SER A 10 -3.59 -2.09 -8.89
CA SER A 10 -3.59 -0.66 -9.16
C SER A 10 -3.10 0.16 -7.97
N ASP A 11 -2.63 1.37 -8.26
CA ASP A 11 -2.31 2.40 -7.27
C ASP A 11 -3.48 2.67 -6.32
N LYS A 12 -4.70 2.74 -6.85
CA LYS A 12 -5.93 2.92 -6.05
C LYS A 12 -6.11 1.80 -5.02
N LYS A 13 -5.85 0.55 -5.41
CA LYS A 13 -5.94 -0.62 -4.52
C LYS A 13 -4.95 -0.53 -3.36
N ILE A 14 -3.71 -0.08 -3.64
CA ILE A 14 -2.67 0.11 -2.62
C ILE A 14 -3.09 1.21 -1.64
N ARG A 15 -3.48 2.39 -2.15
CA ARG A 15 -3.91 3.52 -1.30
C ARG A 15 -5.11 3.16 -0.42
N GLN A 16 -6.11 2.47 -0.98
CA GLN A 16 -7.26 2.01 -0.22
C GLN A 16 -6.85 1.08 0.93
N ALA A 17 -5.97 0.10 0.67
CA ALA A 17 -5.48 -0.80 1.70
C ALA A 17 -4.69 -0.05 2.79
N VAL A 18 -3.92 0.98 2.41
CA VAL A 18 -3.17 1.79 3.37
C VAL A 18 -4.10 2.61 4.27
N ARG A 19 -5.13 3.24 3.71
CA ARG A 19 -6.16 3.98 4.47
C ARG A 19 -7.03 3.10 5.36
N GLN A 20 -7.20 1.83 5.00
CA GLN A 20 -8.04 0.91 5.75
C GLN A 20 -7.30 0.20 6.88
N PHE A 21 -6.02 -0.15 6.66
CA PHE A 21 -5.27 -1.03 7.56
C PHE A 21 -4.02 -0.40 8.17
N GLN A 22 -3.62 0.82 7.75
CA GLN A 22 -2.45 1.55 8.24
C GLN A 22 -1.20 0.65 8.44
N PRO A 23 -0.75 -0.08 7.39
CA PRO A 23 0.34 -1.03 7.52
C PRO A 23 1.64 -0.30 7.93
N GLN A 24 2.26 -0.76 9.01
CA GLN A 24 3.53 -0.24 9.54
C GLN A 24 4.75 -0.76 8.77
N SER A 25 4.55 -1.72 7.87
CA SER A 25 5.62 -2.25 7.02
C SER A 25 5.09 -2.74 5.67
N PHE A 26 5.98 -2.78 4.69
CA PHE A 26 5.65 -3.34 3.38
C PHE A 26 5.27 -4.83 3.46
N GLN A 27 5.83 -5.58 4.42
CA GLN A 27 5.43 -6.97 4.66
C GLN A 27 3.97 -7.07 5.10
N GLN A 28 3.49 -6.14 5.93
CA GLN A 28 2.07 -6.07 6.28
C GLN A 28 1.21 -5.69 5.07
N LEU A 29 1.63 -4.71 4.26
CA LEU A 29 0.92 -4.36 3.03
C LEU A 29 0.73 -5.56 2.09
N ARG A 30 1.75 -6.43 1.95
CA ARG A 30 1.68 -7.65 1.13
C ARG A 30 0.65 -8.67 1.61
N LYS A 31 0.23 -8.62 2.88
CA LYS A 31 -0.85 -9.46 3.42
C LYS A 31 -2.22 -8.99 2.96
N PHE A 32 -2.39 -7.70 2.70
CA PHE A 32 -3.66 -7.10 2.28
C PHE A 32 -3.79 -6.97 0.77
N VAL A 33 -2.66 -6.77 0.07
CA VAL A 33 -2.62 -6.57 -1.37
C VAL A 33 -1.53 -7.46 -1.96
N PRO A 34 -1.81 -8.26 -3.02
CA PRO A 34 -0.83 -9.15 -3.62
C PRO A 34 0.18 -8.36 -4.47
N VAL A 35 1.02 -7.55 -3.84
CA VAL A 35 2.05 -6.72 -4.50
C VAL A 35 3.44 -7.29 -4.22
N GLY A 36 4.32 -7.32 -5.23
CA GLY A 36 5.71 -7.77 -5.04
C GLY A 36 5.91 -9.26 -4.79
N ASN A 37 4.88 -10.11 -5.01
CA ASN A 37 4.94 -11.56 -4.75
C ASN A 37 5.48 -12.40 -5.91
N GLN A 38 5.69 -11.81 -7.10
CA GLN A 38 6.21 -12.52 -8.28
C GLN A 38 7.55 -11.92 -8.73
N CYS A 39 7.58 -11.03 -9.72
CA CYS A 39 8.84 -10.50 -10.27
C CYS A 39 9.50 -9.37 -9.44
N GLY A 40 8.82 -8.86 -8.41
CA GLY A 40 9.36 -7.81 -7.52
C GLY A 40 9.51 -6.40 -8.12
N LYS A 41 9.36 -6.20 -9.43
CA LYS A 41 9.59 -4.90 -10.10
C LYS A 41 8.73 -3.74 -9.55
N CYS A 42 7.54 -4.06 -9.06
CA CYS A 42 6.60 -3.09 -8.49
C CYS A 42 6.94 -2.64 -7.07
N VAL A 43 7.91 -3.26 -6.38
CA VAL A 43 8.13 -3.07 -4.93
C VAL A 43 8.51 -1.63 -4.58
N ARG A 44 9.37 -0.98 -5.37
CA ARG A 44 9.77 0.42 -5.13
C ARG A 44 8.56 1.36 -5.26
N ALA A 45 7.89 1.34 -6.41
CA ALA A 45 6.72 2.18 -6.66
C ALA A 45 5.58 1.93 -5.65
N ALA A 46 5.33 0.67 -5.29
CA ALA A 46 4.31 0.34 -4.30
C ALA A 46 4.65 0.84 -2.89
N ARG A 47 5.95 0.87 -2.53
CA ARG A 47 6.42 1.39 -1.24
C ARG A 47 6.33 2.91 -1.18
N GLU A 48 6.69 3.60 -2.25
CA GLU A 48 6.54 5.06 -2.36
C GLU A 48 5.07 5.44 -2.16
N ILE A 49 4.15 4.81 -2.90
CA ILE A 49 2.70 5.05 -2.74
C ILE A 49 2.24 4.77 -1.30
N MET A 50 2.76 3.71 -0.67
CA MET A 50 2.41 3.39 0.72
C MET A 50 2.86 4.49 1.69
N GLN A 51 4.09 4.96 1.55
CA GLN A 51 4.65 6.00 2.42
C GLN A 51 3.96 7.35 2.19
N ASP A 52 3.74 7.73 0.93
CA ASP A 52 3.01 8.94 0.57
C ASP A 52 1.62 8.94 1.18
N GLU A 53 0.91 7.81 1.09
CA GLU A 53 -0.44 7.71 1.63
C GLU A 53 -0.46 7.73 3.17
N LEU A 54 0.49 7.07 3.84
CA LEU A 54 0.60 7.12 5.30
C LEU A 54 0.86 8.54 5.82
N MET A 55 1.65 9.36 5.09
CA MET A 55 1.88 10.77 5.45
C MET A 55 0.64 11.65 5.28
N GLN A 56 -0.31 11.24 4.44
CA GLN A 56 -1.54 12.00 4.18
C GLN A 56 -2.70 11.61 5.11
N ILE A 57 -2.58 10.55 5.92
CA ILE A 57 -3.61 10.18 6.88
C ILE A 57 -3.48 11.12 8.09
N PRO A 58 -4.43 12.03 8.33
CA PRO A 58 -4.41 12.84 9.54
C PRO A 58 -4.59 11.93 10.76
N GLU A 59 -3.72 12.06 11.75
CA GLU A 59 -3.85 11.41 13.05
C GLU A 59 -5.10 11.95 13.76
N TYR A 60 -6.29 11.48 13.42
CA TYR A 60 -7.38 11.52 14.38
C TYR A 60 -7.14 10.35 15.34
N LYS A 61 -6.36 10.62 16.40
CA LYS A 61 -6.52 9.80 17.60
C LYS A 61 -7.97 9.97 18.01
N GLU A 62 -8.69 8.86 18.09
CA GLU A 62 -10.03 8.80 18.65
C GLU A 62 -10.06 9.63 19.93
N ILE A 63 -10.87 10.68 19.93
CA ILE A 63 -11.34 11.30 21.16
C ILE A 63 -12.39 10.31 21.68
N ALA A 64 -11.98 9.40 22.55
CA ALA A 64 -12.85 8.53 23.34
C ALA A 64 -12.30 8.43 24.76
#